data_AF-A0AA40WF17-F1
#
_entry.id   AF-A0AA40WF17-F1
#
_cell.length_a   1.000
_cell.length_b   1.000
_cell.length_c   1.000
_cell.angle_alpha   90.00
_cell.angle_beta   90.00
_cell.angle_gamma   90.00
#
_symmetry.space_group_name_H-M   'P 1'
#
loop_
_entity.id
_entity.type
_entity.pdbx_description
1 polymer ?
#
loop_
_entity_poly.entity_id
_entity_poly.type
_entity_poly.pdbx_seq_one_letter_code
_entity_poly.pdbx_strand_id
1 'polypeptide(L)' 'MKDKVAVVTGGSTGIGKAVVNEFVSKGVKVVFCGRRLDEGK' A
#
# COMPACT_ATOMS: atom_id res chain seq x y z
N MET A 1 2.43 -2.49 -14.49
CA MET A 1 3.64 -2.17 -13.72
C MET A 1 4.28 -3.48 -13.22
N LYS A 2 4.64 -4.39 -14.12
CA LYS A 2 5.13 -5.71 -13.73
C LYS A 2 6.56 -5.59 -13.15
N ASP A 3 6.85 -6.36 -12.11
CA ASP A 3 8.18 -6.49 -11.47
C ASP A 3 8.70 -5.25 -10.74
N LYS A 4 7.82 -4.31 -10.39
CA LYS A 4 8.16 -3.17 -9.53
C LYS A 4 7.86 -3.46 -8.06
N VAL A 5 8.62 -2.79 -7.19
CA VAL A 5 8.37 -2.73 -5.75
C VAL A 5 8.07 -1.28 -5.37
N ALA A 6 7.05 -1.05 -4.55
CA ALA A 6 6.66 0.27 -4.07
C ALA A 6 6.59 0.31 -2.54
N VAL A 7 6.99 1.45 -1.96
CA VAL A 7 6.82 1.75 -0.53
C VAL A 7 5.78 2.85 -0.38
N VAL A 8 4.77 2.64 0.45
CA VAL A 8 3.71 3.63 0.72
C VAL A 8 3.66 3.93 2.21
N THR A 9 3.97 5.17 2.60
CA THR A 9 3.79 5.63 3.99
C THR A 9 2.33 6.01 4.23
N GLY A 10 1.81 5.80 5.44
CA GLY A 10 0.40 6.04 5.74
C GLY A 10 -0.56 5.14 4.96
N GLY A 11 -0.11 3.96 4.51
CA GLY A 11 -0.88 3.06 3.63
C GLY A 11 -2.06 2.35 4.29
N SER A 12 -2.24 2.49 5.60
CA SER A 12 -3.31 1.81 6.36
C SER A 12 -4.71 2.35 6.08
N THR A 13 -4.87 3.64 5.74
CA THR A 13 -6.19 4.27 5.57
C THR A 13 -6.22 5.31 4.44
N GLY A 14 -7.42 5.81 4.12
CA GLY A 14 -7.63 6.94 3.22
C GLY A 14 -6.93 6.79 1.88
N ILE A 15 -6.25 7.86 1.46
CA ILE A 15 -5.54 7.92 0.18
C ILE A 15 -4.42 6.88 0.12
N GLY A 16 -3.66 6.69 1.21
CA GLY A 16 -2.58 5.71 1.25
C GLY A 16 -3.07 4.29 0.94
N LYS A 17 -4.20 3.89 1.54
CA LYS A 17 -4.83 2.58 1.27
C LYS A 17 -5.30 2.46 -0.18
N ALA A 18 -5.89 3.52 -0.75
CA ALA A 18 -6.29 3.53 -2.15
C ALA A 18 -5.09 3.35 -3.10
N VAL A 19 -3.96 3.99 -2.80
CA VAL A 19 -2.71 3.84 -3.57
C VAL A 19 -2.14 2.43 -3.45
N VAL A 20 -2.11 1.84 -2.25
CA VAL A 20 -1.69 0.44 -2.05
C VAL A 20 -2.53 -0.50 -2.92
N ASN A 21 -3.85 -0.38 -2.86
CA ASN A 21 -4.77 -1.21 -3.63
C ASN A 21 -4.56 -1.08 -5.14
N GLU A 22 -4.37 0.14 -5.64
CA GLU A 22 -4.14 0.40 -7.07
C GLU A 22 -2.78 -0.12 -7.56
N PHE A 23 -1.75 -0.12 -6.71
CA PHE A 23 -0.45 -0.70 -7.06
C PHE A 23 -0.50 -2.23 -7.06
N VAL A 24 -1.17 -2.82 -6.08
CA VAL A 24 -1.39 -4.27 -6.04
C VAL A 24 -2.20 -4.73 -7.25
N SER A 25 -3.27 -4.01 -7.64
CA SER A 25 -4.08 -4.33 -8.83
C SER A 25 -3.26 -4.33 -10.14
N LYS A 26 -2.18 -3.54 -10.18
CA LYS A 26 -1.25 -3.43 -11.31
C LYS A 26 -0.08 -4.43 -11.27
N GLY A 27 -0.08 -5.36 -10.30
CA GLY A 27 0.93 -6.40 -10.14
C GLY A 27 2.23 -5.94 -9.47
N VAL A 28 2.19 -4.84 -8.73
CA VAL A 28 3.34 -4.31 -7.98
C VAL A 28 3.42 -4.99 -6.62
N LYS A 29 4.64 -5.33 -6.17
CA LYS A 29 4.86 -5.73 -4.77
C LYS A 29 4.88 -4.47 -3.90
N VAL A 30 3.99 -4.38 -2.92
CA VAL A 30 3.85 -3.17 -2.10
C VAL A 30 4.19 -3.47 -0.65
N VAL A 31 5.00 -2.61 -0.05
CA VAL A 31 5.21 -2.53 1.40
C VAL A 31 4.63 -1.21 1.88
N PHE A 32 3.88 -1.21 2.97
CA PHE A 32 3.35 0.02 3.54
C PHE A 32 3.49 0.05 5.06
N CYS A 33 3.41 1.26 5.63
CA CYS A 33 3.45 1.46 7.07
C CYS A 33 2.34 2.40 7.56
N GLY A 34 2.00 2.25 8.84
CA GLY A 34 1.08 3.11 9.57
C GLY A 34 1.33 2.98 11.07
N ARG A 35 0.82 3.93 11.85
CA ARG A 35 1.03 3.96 13.32
C ARG A 35 0.08 3.04 14.08
N ARG A 36 -1.08 2.69 13.49
CA ARG A 36 -2.15 1.93 14.12
C ARG A 36 -2.21 0.56 13.49
N LEU A 37 -1.90 -0.47 14.27
CA LEU A 37 -1.81 -1.85 13.77
C LEU A 37 -3.16 -2.34 13.23
N ASP A 38 -4.26 -1.98 13.90
CA ASP A 38 -5.60 -2.44 13.56
C ASP A 38 -6.14 -1.90 12.23
N GLU A 39 -5.62 -0.77 11.75
CA GLU A 39 -6.05 -0.17 10.49
C GLU A 39 -5.36 -0.78 9.26
N GLY A 40 -4.20 -1.44 9.44
CA GLY A 40 -3.40 -2.03 8.36
C GLY A 40 -3.64 -3.52 8.12
N LYS A 41 -4.79 -4.04 8.57
CA LYS A 41 -5.19 -5.44 8.37
C LYS A 41 -5.76 -5.69 6.97
#